data_AF-A0A8H4A5Q5-F1
#
_entry.id   AF-A0A8H4A5Q5-F1
#
_cell.length_a   1.000
_cell.length_b   1.000
_cell.length_c   1.000
_cell.angle_alpha   90.00
_cell.angle_beta   90.00
_cell.angle_gamma   90.00
#
_symmetry.space_group_name_H-M   'P 1'
#
loop_
_entity.id
_entity.type
_entity.pdbx_description
1 polymer ?
#
loop_
_entity_poly.entity_id
_entity_poly.type
_entity_poly.pdbx_seq_one_letter_code
_entity_poly.pdbx_strand_id
1 'polypeptide(L)'
;MSIYRGKMNWYEYAINEEFTVTFLYGAHPNDPINLYWQWTKDAKGDIKGNVLYQTTITSVTQTGIPGEVKFSCADNNYYKFDITSKQYGGLLSIVMRNPKGATSSEMILKKFYPSQPLTYVGKLNWYEYAVNELFVVVLPNGLGEDLPVTAHWQWTKNAKGEPKVNHDVNDKQNKNNQDPNTFYFGDGYYTFNCTADDKNKTLAVTMRNPSGDSFETIILQLHSY
;
A
#
# COMPACT_ATOMS: atom_id res chain seq x y z
N MET A 1 -3.45 -2.77 -13.51
CA MET A 1 -3.45 -2.75 -12.03
C MET A 1 -4.41 -1.69 -11.53
N SER A 2 -5.10 -1.93 -10.43
CA SER A 2 -5.77 -0.92 -9.61
C SER A 2 -5.18 -0.96 -8.21
N ILE A 3 -4.99 0.20 -7.61
CA ILE A 3 -4.51 0.36 -6.23
C ILE A 3 -5.64 1.01 -5.46
N TYR A 4 -5.96 0.48 -4.28
CA TYR A 4 -6.95 1.04 -3.39
C TYR A 4 -6.30 1.27 -2.03
N ARG A 5 -6.57 2.42 -1.43
CA ARG A 5 -5.98 2.83 -0.16
C ARG A 5 -7.05 3.31 0.81
N GLY A 6 -6.90 2.96 2.07
CA GLY A 6 -7.82 3.31 3.13
C GLY A 6 -7.24 2.94 4.48
N LYS A 7 -8.13 2.66 5.44
CA LYS A 7 -7.76 2.41 6.83
C LYS A 7 -8.23 1.04 7.31
N MET A 8 -7.35 0.34 8.02
CA MET A 8 -7.60 -0.91 8.73
C MET A 8 -8.06 -0.61 10.16
N ASN A 9 -9.20 -1.18 10.54
CA ASN A 9 -9.69 -1.14 11.91
C ASN A 9 -10.12 -2.55 12.34
N TRP A 10 -9.50 -3.06 13.40
CA TRP A 10 -9.80 -4.38 13.96
C TRP A 10 -9.52 -4.39 15.46
N TYR A 11 -10.56 -4.13 16.25
CA TYR A 11 -10.49 -4.03 17.70
C TYR A 11 -9.31 -3.15 18.15
N GLU A 12 -8.61 -3.54 19.23
CA GLU A 12 -7.37 -2.89 19.66
C GLU A 12 -6.14 -3.26 18.80
N TYR A 13 -6.23 -4.26 17.92
CA TYR A 13 -5.07 -4.78 17.18
C TYR A 13 -4.66 -3.90 16.01
N ALA A 14 -5.63 -3.25 15.36
CA ALA A 14 -5.40 -2.23 14.34
C ALA A 14 -6.35 -1.07 14.57
N ILE A 15 -5.81 0.11 14.85
CA ILE A 15 -6.55 1.33 15.09
C ILE A 15 -6.11 2.38 14.08
N ASN A 16 -6.96 2.63 13.09
CA ASN A 16 -6.71 3.59 12.01
C ASN A 16 -5.38 3.35 11.26
N GLU A 17 -5.01 2.08 11.08
CA GLU A 17 -3.77 1.69 10.42
C GLU A 17 -3.91 1.73 8.90
N GLU A 18 -2.80 1.77 8.19
CA GLU A 18 -2.84 1.79 6.73
C GLU A 18 -3.32 0.46 6.15
N PHE A 19 -4.19 0.54 5.13
CA PHE A 19 -4.65 -0.61 4.36
C PHE A 19 -4.59 -0.31 2.86
N THR A 20 -3.82 -1.11 2.14
CA THR A 20 -3.68 -1.05 0.68
C THR A 20 -4.10 -2.38 0.05
N VAL A 21 -4.87 -2.31 -1.03
CA VAL A 21 -5.24 -3.46 -1.86
C VAL A 21 -4.83 -3.21 -3.30
N THR A 22 -4.18 -4.18 -3.94
CA THR A 22 -3.77 -4.09 -5.34
C THR A 22 -4.17 -5.34 -6.13
N PHE A 23 -4.67 -5.18 -7.35
CA PHE A 23 -4.91 -6.30 -8.27
C PHE A 23 -4.81 -5.85 -9.73
N LEU A 24 -4.41 -6.75 -10.63
CA LEU A 24 -4.02 -6.39 -12.00
C LEU A 24 -5.20 -6.16 -12.94
N TYR A 25 -6.18 -7.08 -12.98
CA TYR A 25 -7.10 -7.26 -14.11
C TYR A 25 -8.59 -7.24 -13.73
N GLY A 26 -9.00 -6.30 -12.87
CA GLY A 26 -10.38 -6.32 -12.37
C GLY A 26 -10.57 -7.44 -11.35
N ALA A 27 -11.82 -7.79 -11.07
CA ALA A 27 -12.15 -8.81 -10.07
C ALA A 27 -12.73 -10.04 -10.78
N HIS A 28 -11.87 -10.95 -11.26
CA HIS A 28 -12.26 -12.26 -11.77
C HIS A 28 -11.71 -13.39 -10.88
N PRO A 29 -12.37 -14.56 -10.84
CA PRO A 29 -11.83 -15.71 -10.12
C PRO A 29 -10.43 -16.09 -10.63
N ASN A 30 -9.54 -16.45 -9.71
CA ASN A 30 -8.13 -16.75 -9.88
C ASN A 30 -7.23 -15.54 -10.20
N ASP A 31 -7.78 -14.34 -10.36
CA ASP A 31 -6.94 -13.14 -10.51
C ASP A 31 -6.12 -12.89 -9.25
N PRO A 32 -4.84 -12.49 -9.40
CA PRO A 32 -4.01 -12.12 -8.27
C PRO A 32 -4.52 -10.86 -7.58
N ILE A 33 -4.52 -10.89 -6.25
CA ILE A 33 -4.83 -9.77 -5.38
C ILE A 33 -3.88 -9.75 -4.18
N ASN A 34 -3.38 -8.55 -3.86
CA ASN A 34 -2.55 -8.33 -2.69
C ASN A 34 -3.24 -7.40 -1.70
N LEU A 35 -3.13 -7.75 -0.42
CA LEU A 35 -3.65 -7.00 0.70
C LEU A 35 -2.47 -6.69 1.62
N TYR A 36 -2.20 -5.40 1.82
CA TYR A 36 -1.12 -4.91 2.67
C TYR A 36 -1.72 -4.08 3.79
N TRP A 37 -1.51 -4.50 5.03
CA TRP A 37 -1.89 -3.69 6.18
C TRP A 37 -0.85 -3.79 7.27
N GLN A 38 -1.05 -2.99 8.32
CA GLN A 38 -0.21 -3.00 9.49
C GLN A 38 -1.07 -3.17 10.75
N TRP A 39 -0.54 -3.91 11.73
CA TRP A 39 -1.10 -3.96 13.08
C TRP A 39 -0.59 -2.80 13.90
N THR A 40 -1.44 -2.17 14.71
CA THR A 40 -0.99 -1.30 15.79
C THR A 40 -0.22 -2.13 16.81
N LYS A 41 -0.80 -3.26 17.20
CA LYS A 41 -0.20 -4.28 18.06
C LYS A 41 -0.84 -5.61 17.74
N ASP A 42 -0.07 -6.65 17.49
CA ASP A 42 -0.63 -7.97 17.21
C ASP A 42 -0.95 -8.77 18.50
N ALA A 43 -1.50 -9.98 18.34
CA ALA A 43 -1.87 -10.83 19.47
C ALA A 43 -0.67 -11.36 20.28
N LYS A 44 0.55 -11.31 19.74
CA LYS A 44 1.80 -11.64 20.44
C LYS A 44 2.38 -10.43 21.17
N GLY A 45 1.87 -9.24 20.85
CA GLY A 45 2.31 -7.97 21.41
C GLY A 45 3.29 -7.22 20.52
N ASP A 46 3.57 -7.72 19.32
CA ASP A 46 4.46 -7.06 18.36
C ASP A 46 3.78 -5.81 17.81
N ILE A 47 4.46 -4.68 17.92
CA ILE A 47 3.95 -3.38 17.51
C ILE A 47 4.32 -3.14 16.05
N LYS A 48 3.39 -2.56 15.28
CA LYS A 48 3.66 -2.15 13.90
C LYS A 48 4.06 -3.29 12.96
N GLY A 49 3.56 -4.50 13.18
CA GLY A 49 3.79 -5.64 12.28
C GLY A 49 3.08 -5.47 10.95
N ASN A 50 3.80 -5.52 9.83
CA ASN A 50 3.21 -5.52 8.49
C ASN A 50 2.66 -6.91 8.17
N VAL A 51 1.51 -6.96 7.52
CA VAL A 51 1.02 -8.17 6.85
C VAL A 51 0.98 -7.92 5.36
N LEU A 52 1.72 -8.75 4.62
CA LEU A 52 1.86 -8.66 3.18
C LEU A 52 1.22 -9.91 2.57
N TYR A 53 -0.09 -9.86 2.37
CA TYR A 53 -0.86 -11.02 1.97
C TYR A 53 -1.10 -11.04 0.46
N GLN A 54 -0.44 -11.97 -0.22
CA GLN A 54 -0.57 -12.20 -1.65
C GLN A 54 -1.44 -13.44 -1.87
N THR A 55 -2.53 -13.30 -2.62
CA THR A 55 -3.54 -14.34 -2.79
C THR A 55 -4.27 -14.21 -4.12
N THR A 56 -5.30 -15.03 -4.33
CA THR A 56 -6.19 -14.96 -5.49
C THR A 56 -7.63 -14.72 -5.09
N ILE A 57 -8.38 -14.14 -6.01
CA ILE A 57 -9.83 -14.01 -5.89
C ILE A 57 -10.47 -15.40 -6.06
N THR A 58 -11.29 -15.83 -5.10
CA THR A 58 -11.88 -17.17 -5.08
C THR A 58 -13.29 -17.22 -5.65
N SER A 59 -14.03 -16.12 -5.54
CA SER A 59 -15.42 -16.04 -5.99
C SER A 59 -15.77 -14.62 -6.38
N VAL A 60 -16.61 -14.46 -7.39
CA VAL A 60 -17.14 -13.17 -7.84
C VAL A 60 -18.64 -13.30 -8.04
N THR A 61 -19.40 -12.32 -7.56
CA THR A 61 -20.86 -12.29 -7.64
C THR A 61 -21.31 -10.87 -7.95
N GLN A 62 -22.12 -10.72 -9.00
CA GLN A 62 -22.78 -9.45 -9.28
C GLN A 62 -23.74 -9.12 -8.15
N THR A 63 -23.74 -7.88 -7.68
CA THR A 63 -24.81 -7.44 -6.79
C THR A 63 -26.00 -7.01 -7.65
N GLY A 64 -27.19 -6.92 -7.06
CA GLY A 64 -28.35 -6.33 -7.75
C GLY A 64 -28.22 -4.82 -7.99
N ILE A 65 -27.09 -4.21 -7.61
CA ILE A 65 -26.83 -2.77 -7.69
C ILE A 65 -25.88 -2.51 -8.86
N PRO A 66 -26.28 -1.71 -9.87
CA PRO A 66 -25.40 -1.37 -10.98
C PRO A 66 -24.06 -0.75 -10.52
N GLY A 67 -22.97 -1.25 -11.09
CA GLY A 67 -21.62 -0.78 -10.77
C GLY A 67 -21.03 -1.36 -9.48
N GLU A 68 -21.68 -2.36 -8.88
CA GLU A 68 -21.16 -3.09 -7.73
C GLU A 68 -20.90 -4.57 -8.04
N VAL A 69 -19.76 -5.07 -7.55
CA VAL A 69 -19.38 -6.47 -7.66
C VAL A 69 -18.83 -6.93 -6.31
N LYS A 70 -19.39 -8.01 -5.77
CA LYS A 70 -18.86 -8.65 -4.57
C LYS A 70 -17.86 -9.73 -4.97
N PHE A 71 -16.74 -9.81 -4.27
CA PHE A 71 -15.78 -10.89 -4.41
C PHE A 71 -15.13 -11.23 -3.07
N SER A 72 -14.55 -12.42 -3.03
CA SER A 72 -13.82 -12.93 -1.86
C SER A 72 -12.42 -13.33 -2.29
N CYS A 73 -11.49 -13.27 -1.35
CA CYS A 73 -10.11 -13.76 -1.54
C CYS A 73 -9.94 -15.12 -0.87
N ALA A 74 -8.86 -15.84 -1.16
CA ALA A 74 -8.52 -16.98 -0.33
C ALA A 74 -8.23 -16.52 1.11
N ASP A 75 -8.42 -17.41 2.07
CA ASP A 75 -8.25 -17.09 3.48
C ASP A 75 -6.75 -16.91 3.81
N ASN A 76 -6.38 -15.87 4.57
CA ASN A 76 -4.99 -15.69 5.04
C ASN A 76 -4.70 -16.55 6.26
N ASN A 77 -4.94 -17.87 6.17
CA ASN A 77 -4.81 -18.87 7.25
C ASN A 77 -5.61 -18.56 8.55
N TYR A 78 -6.33 -17.44 8.62
CA TYR A 78 -7.10 -17.01 9.77
C TYR A 78 -8.21 -16.02 9.37
N TYR A 79 -7.87 -14.97 8.62
CA TYR A 79 -8.83 -13.94 8.23
C TYR A 79 -9.43 -14.19 6.85
N LYS A 80 -10.73 -13.88 6.73
CA LYS A 80 -11.47 -13.81 5.47
C LYS A 80 -11.80 -12.35 5.17
N PHE A 81 -11.78 -11.99 3.88
CA PHE A 81 -12.13 -10.65 3.42
C PHE A 81 -13.32 -10.72 2.48
N ASP A 82 -14.46 -10.20 2.93
CA ASP A 82 -15.62 -9.92 2.10
C ASP A 82 -15.39 -8.54 1.44
N ILE A 83 -15.22 -8.50 0.11
CA ILE A 83 -14.91 -7.26 -0.61
C ILE A 83 -16.04 -6.94 -1.59
N THR A 84 -16.51 -5.70 -1.59
CA THR A 84 -17.42 -5.17 -2.60
C THR A 84 -16.73 -4.03 -3.32
N SER A 85 -16.47 -4.21 -4.61
CA SER A 85 -16.17 -3.10 -5.51
C SER A 85 -17.43 -2.27 -5.67
N LYS A 86 -17.36 -0.97 -5.36
CA LYS A 86 -18.47 -0.03 -5.45
C LYS A 86 -18.17 1.07 -6.46
N GLN A 87 -19.24 1.73 -6.93
CA GLN A 87 -19.13 2.91 -7.81
C GLN A 87 -18.26 2.66 -9.05
N TYR A 88 -18.53 1.55 -9.76
CA TYR A 88 -17.78 1.17 -10.97
C TYR A 88 -16.27 1.03 -10.72
N GLY A 89 -15.91 0.52 -9.53
CA GLY A 89 -14.51 0.35 -9.13
C GLY A 89 -13.84 1.60 -8.60
N GLY A 90 -14.58 2.66 -8.27
CA GLY A 90 -14.03 3.83 -7.57
C GLY A 90 -13.64 3.54 -6.12
N LEU A 91 -14.33 2.59 -5.47
CA LEU A 91 -14.15 2.24 -4.07
C LEU A 91 -14.11 0.72 -3.87
N LEU A 92 -13.41 0.28 -2.83
CA LEU A 92 -13.63 -1.02 -2.21
C LEU A 92 -14.25 -0.82 -0.83
N SER A 93 -15.32 -1.56 -0.57
CA SER A 93 -15.86 -1.79 0.77
C SER A 93 -15.38 -3.16 1.23
N ILE A 94 -14.75 -3.21 2.40
CA ILE A 94 -14.12 -4.43 2.91
C ILE A 94 -14.61 -4.70 4.33
N VAL A 95 -15.02 -5.94 4.57
CA VAL A 95 -15.28 -6.47 5.92
C VAL A 95 -14.35 -7.65 6.16
N MET A 96 -13.56 -7.57 7.23
CA MET A 96 -12.71 -8.68 7.66
C MET A 96 -13.46 -9.54 8.68
N ARG A 97 -13.32 -10.87 8.57
CA ARG A 97 -13.91 -11.85 9.49
C ARG A 97 -12.86 -12.83 10.02
N ASN A 98 -12.93 -13.19 11.29
CA ASN A 98 -12.09 -14.24 11.89
C ASN A 98 -12.81 -15.61 11.94
N PRO A 99 -12.12 -16.72 12.31
CA PRO A 99 -12.74 -18.04 12.33
C PRO A 99 -13.88 -18.21 13.35
N LYS A 100 -13.92 -17.33 14.37
CA LYS A 100 -14.99 -17.30 15.40
C LYS A 100 -16.22 -16.50 14.94
N GLY A 101 -16.20 -15.94 13.72
CA GLY A 101 -17.32 -15.20 13.14
C GLY A 101 -17.35 -13.71 13.50
N ALA A 102 -16.39 -13.20 14.29
CA ALA A 102 -16.29 -11.77 14.58
C ALA A 102 -15.94 -10.99 13.31
N THR A 103 -16.53 -9.80 13.14
CA THR A 103 -16.37 -8.96 11.95
C THR A 103 -15.88 -7.56 12.29
N SER A 104 -15.12 -6.95 11.39
CA SER A 104 -14.75 -5.54 11.46
C SER A 104 -15.97 -4.67 11.18
N SER A 105 -15.86 -3.37 11.47
CA SER A 105 -16.68 -2.38 10.78
C SER A 105 -16.34 -2.37 9.28
N GLU A 106 -17.21 -1.77 8.47
CA GLU A 106 -16.91 -1.54 7.06
C GLU A 106 -15.68 -0.65 6.92
N MET A 107 -14.70 -1.11 6.12
CA MET A 107 -13.50 -0.37 5.77
C MET A 107 -13.63 0.08 4.31
N ILE A 108 -13.56 1.38 4.07
CA ILE A 108 -13.65 1.95 2.73
C ILE A 108 -12.26 2.33 2.23
N LEU A 109 -11.85 1.73 1.11
CA LEU A 109 -10.64 2.07 0.40
C LEU A 109 -11.00 2.80 -0.90
N LYS A 110 -10.30 3.90 -1.17
CA LYS A 110 -10.48 4.70 -2.38
C LYS A 110 -9.44 4.31 -3.41
N LYS A 111 -9.84 4.29 -4.68
CA LYS A 111 -8.90 4.05 -5.78
C LYS A 111 -7.85 5.16 -5.84
N PHE A 112 -6.60 4.74 -5.97
CA PHE A 112 -5.42 5.60 -6.02
C PHE A 112 -4.79 5.55 -7.42
N TYR A 113 -4.36 6.71 -7.92
CA TYR A 113 -3.88 6.90 -9.28
C TYR A 113 -2.56 7.66 -9.30
N PRO A 114 -1.69 7.42 -10.31
CA PRO A 114 -1.81 6.39 -11.35
C PRO A 114 -1.61 4.96 -10.82
N SER A 115 -2.32 4.00 -11.42
CA SER A 115 -2.11 2.60 -11.10
C SER A 115 -1.07 1.98 -12.05
N GLN A 116 -0.06 1.31 -11.50
CA GLN A 116 1.08 0.74 -12.22
C GLN A 116 1.31 -0.72 -11.80
N PRO A 117 2.02 -1.58 -12.54
CA PRO A 117 2.12 -3.02 -12.23
C PRO A 117 3.06 -3.39 -11.08
N LEU A 118 4.11 -2.61 -10.78
CA LEU A 118 5.11 -3.00 -9.78
C LEU A 118 4.80 -2.38 -8.42
N THR A 119 4.67 -3.19 -7.38
CA THR A 119 4.42 -2.70 -6.01
C THR A 119 5.57 -3.10 -5.10
N TYR A 120 6.27 -2.10 -4.56
CA TYR A 120 7.33 -2.26 -3.58
C TYR A 120 6.80 -1.90 -2.20
N VAL A 121 7.06 -2.73 -1.20
CA VAL A 121 6.52 -2.58 0.15
C VAL A 121 7.63 -2.73 1.19
N GLY A 122 7.55 -1.93 2.26
CA GLY A 122 8.47 -2.00 3.38
C GLY A 122 8.03 -1.08 4.52
N LYS A 123 9.00 -0.48 5.21
CA LYS A 123 8.75 0.41 6.35
C LYS A 123 9.47 1.73 6.21
N LEU A 124 8.75 2.82 6.51
CA LEU A 124 9.31 4.15 6.63
C LEU A 124 9.63 4.47 8.09
N ASN A 125 10.83 4.99 8.31
CA ASN A 125 11.23 5.68 9.52
C ASN A 125 11.69 7.09 9.15
N TRP A 126 11.13 8.09 9.83
CA TRP A 126 11.45 9.50 9.66
C TRP A 126 11.27 10.22 10.99
N TYR A 127 12.33 10.22 11.79
CA TYR A 127 12.35 10.77 13.15
C TYR A 127 11.15 10.26 13.97
N GLU A 128 10.49 11.15 14.70
CA GLU A 128 9.26 10.88 15.44
C GLU A 128 7.99 10.96 14.58
N TYR A 129 8.09 11.48 13.35
CA TYR A 129 6.93 11.73 12.49
C TYR A 129 6.41 10.44 11.85
N ALA A 130 7.31 9.55 11.43
CA ALA A 130 6.99 8.20 11.00
C ALA A 130 7.90 7.20 11.72
N VAL A 131 7.31 6.33 12.52
CA VAL A 131 8.03 5.29 13.27
C VAL A 131 7.47 3.94 12.85
N ASN A 132 8.25 3.21 12.06
CA ASN A 132 7.92 1.89 11.53
C ASN A 132 6.59 1.86 10.77
N GLU A 133 6.25 2.90 10.02
CA GLU A 133 4.99 2.98 9.27
C GLU A 133 5.08 2.18 7.97
N LEU A 134 3.98 1.55 7.55
CA LEU A 134 3.91 0.87 6.26
C LEU A 134 4.21 1.87 5.14
N PHE A 135 5.12 1.51 4.23
CA PHE A 135 5.47 2.34 3.09
C PHE A 135 5.34 1.55 1.81
N VAL A 136 4.61 2.10 0.85
CA VAL A 136 4.33 1.47 -0.44
C VAL A 136 4.77 2.43 -1.54
N VAL A 137 5.54 1.90 -2.49
CA VAL A 137 5.93 2.61 -3.72
C VAL A 137 5.46 1.79 -4.91
N VAL A 138 4.82 2.43 -5.88
CA VAL A 138 4.28 1.77 -7.06
C VAL A 138 4.89 2.37 -8.32
N LEU A 139 5.47 1.49 -9.14
CA LEU A 139 6.24 1.84 -10.33
C LEU A 139 5.67 1.17 -11.59
N PRO A 140 5.81 1.81 -12.77
CA PRO A 140 5.59 1.20 -14.08
C PRO A 140 6.58 0.06 -14.32
N ASN A 141 6.34 -0.69 -15.38
CA ASN A 141 7.37 -1.60 -15.89
C ASN A 141 8.56 -0.78 -16.41
N GLY A 142 9.73 -0.99 -15.82
CA GLY A 142 10.97 -0.32 -16.19
C GLY A 142 11.13 1.07 -15.55
N LEU A 143 12.33 1.64 -15.75
CA LEU A 143 12.72 2.96 -15.26
C LEU A 143 13.01 3.91 -16.43
N GLY A 144 12.52 5.14 -16.32
CA GLY A 144 12.55 6.10 -17.43
C GLY A 144 12.20 7.50 -16.98
N GLU A 145 12.76 8.49 -17.68
CA GLU A 145 12.36 9.88 -17.49
C GLU A 145 10.85 10.02 -17.71
N ASP A 146 10.22 10.86 -16.89
CA ASP A 146 8.79 11.17 -16.94
C ASP A 146 7.84 9.98 -16.67
N LEU A 147 8.36 8.78 -16.41
CA LEU A 147 7.52 7.64 -16.06
C LEU A 147 6.85 7.87 -14.70
N PRO A 148 5.58 7.48 -14.50
CA PRO A 148 4.90 7.83 -13.26
C PRO A 148 5.49 7.07 -12.07
N VAL A 149 5.42 7.67 -10.88
CA VAL A 149 5.69 6.99 -9.62
C VAL A 149 4.66 7.46 -8.61
N THR A 150 4.17 6.50 -7.82
CA THR A 150 3.35 6.84 -6.67
C THR A 150 3.95 6.25 -5.42
N ALA A 151 3.82 6.96 -4.31
CA ALA A 151 4.24 6.49 -3.01
C ALA A 151 3.22 6.92 -1.97
N HIS A 152 2.96 6.06 -1.00
CA HIS A 152 2.03 6.37 0.06
C HIS A 152 2.40 5.69 1.37
N TRP A 153 2.16 6.43 2.45
CA TRP A 153 2.33 5.99 3.83
C TRP A 153 1.42 6.83 4.73
N GLN A 154 1.27 6.45 5.99
CA GLN A 154 0.71 7.32 7.02
C GLN A 154 1.79 7.82 7.97
N TRP A 155 1.65 9.04 8.46
CA TRP A 155 2.47 9.54 9.56
C TRP A 155 2.07 8.88 10.88
N THR A 156 3.04 8.55 11.72
CA THR A 156 2.76 8.27 13.14
C THR A 156 2.14 9.49 13.78
N LYS A 157 2.71 10.67 13.51
CA LYS A 157 2.23 11.98 13.91
C LYS A 157 2.78 13.02 12.91
N ASN A 158 1.93 13.89 12.36
CA ASN A 158 2.42 14.93 11.44
C ASN A 158 2.99 16.14 12.20
N ALA A 159 3.49 17.15 11.47
CA ALA A 159 4.07 18.36 12.07
C ALA A 159 3.07 19.20 12.90
N LYS A 160 1.75 19.04 12.69
CA LYS A 160 0.70 19.67 13.52
C LYS A 160 0.35 18.84 14.76
N GLY A 161 0.92 17.65 14.85
CA GLY A 161 0.69 16.72 15.93
C GLY A 161 -0.51 15.78 15.74
N GLU A 162 -1.08 15.73 14.55
CA GLU A 162 -2.21 14.87 14.22
C GLU A 162 -1.71 13.44 13.92
N PRO A 163 -2.24 12.41 14.59
CA PRO A 163 -1.78 11.04 14.41
C PRO A 163 -2.39 10.39 13.15
N LYS A 164 -1.65 9.43 12.57
CA LYS A 164 -2.14 8.53 11.49
C LYS A 164 -2.66 9.25 10.25
N VAL A 165 -2.15 10.45 9.97
CA VAL A 165 -2.52 11.22 8.78
C VAL A 165 -1.90 10.57 7.55
N ASN A 166 -2.74 10.32 6.55
CA ASN A 166 -2.29 9.80 5.26
C ASN A 166 -1.41 10.82 4.53
N HIS A 167 -0.36 10.33 3.89
CA HIS A 167 0.48 11.07 2.98
C HIS A 167 0.57 10.31 1.66
N ASP A 168 0.50 11.06 0.56
CA ASP A 168 0.49 10.54 -0.80
C ASP A 168 1.44 11.38 -1.65
N VAL A 169 2.20 10.72 -2.51
CA VAL A 169 3.07 11.34 -3.50
C VAL A 169 2.70 10.76 -4.86
N ASN A 170 2.39 11.65 -5.80
CA ASN A 170 2.15 11.32 -7.20
C ASN A 170 3.04 12.22 -8.03
N ASP A 171 4.06 11.64 -8.61
CA ASP A 171 5.07 12.37 -9.34
C ASP A 171 5.56 11.55 -10.53
N LYS A 172 6.60 12.03 -11.18
CA LYS A 172 7.31 11.33 -12.23
C LYS A 172 8.73 11.02 -11.80
N GLN A 173 9.27 9.96 -12.38
CA GLN A 173 10.66 9.60 -12.25
C GLN A 173 11.51 10.64 -12.96
N ASN A 174 12.41 11.27 -12.22
CA ASN A 174 13.52 12.02 -12.77
C ASN A 174 14.75 11.10 -12.78
N LYS A 175 15.14 10.67 -13.98
CA LYS A 175 16.14 9.62 -14.17
C LYS A 175 17.53 10.21 -14.09
N ASN A 176 18.42 9.49 -13.41
CA ASN A 176 19.84 9.83 -13.48
C ASN A 176 20.44 9.26 -14.76
N ASN A 177 20.99 10.14 -15.61
CA ASN A 177 21.63 9.72 -16.87
C ASN A 177 22.94 8.93 -16.67
N GLN A 178 23.54 8.98 -15.47
CA GLN A 178 24.80 8.30 -15.17
C GLN A 178 24.61 6.87 -14.67
N ASP A 179 23.49 6.58 -14.01
CA ASP A 179 23.16 5.25 -13.50
C ASP A 179 21.71 4.89 -13.87
N PRO A 180 21.51 3.94 -14.82
CA PRO A 180 20.19 3.58 -15.33
C PRO A 180 19.27 2.96 -14.28
N ASN A 181 19.80 2.52 -13.14
CA ASN A 181 19.03 1.94 -12.03
C ASN A 181 18.55 2.98 -11.02
N THR A 182 18.90 4.25 -11.22
CA THR A 182 18.57 5.31 -10.26
C THR A 182 17.65 6.37 -10.85
N PHE A 183 16.75 6.84 -9.99
CA PHE A 183 15.84 7.93 -10.27
C PHE A 183 15.48 8.63 -8.96
N TYR A 184 14.86 9.79 -9.04
CA TYR A 184 14.25 10.43 -7.88
C TYR A 184 12.85 10.96 -8.21
N PHE A 185 12.10 11.24 -7.15
CA PHE A 185 10.78 11.88 -7.22
C PHE A 185 10.51 12.64 -5.91
N GLY A 186 9.46 13.45 -5.85
CA GLY A 186 9.14 14.22 -4.65
C GLY A 186 7.72 14.78 -4.61
N ASP A 187 7.42 15.47 -3.51
CA ASP A 187 6.11 16.11 -3.26
C ASP A 187 6.22 17.63 -3.06
N GLY A 188 7.37 18.21 -3.43
CA GLY A 188 7.70 19.62 -3.23
C GLY A 188 8.34 19.93 -1.88
N TYR A 189 8.23 19.04 -0.88
CA TYR A 189 8.96 19.16 0.38
C TYR A 189 10.02 18.07 0.52
N TYR A 190 9.63 16.80 0.33
CA TYR A 190 10.52 15.66 0.39
C TYR A 190 11.00 15.26 -1.00
N THR A 191 12.26 14.82 -1.07
CA THR A 191 12.84 14.15 -2.24
C THR A 191 13.19 12.71 -1.88
N PHE A 192 12.82 11.77 -2.73
CA PHE A 192 13.07 10.34 -2.58
C PHE A 192 14.06 9.89 -3.64
N ASN A 193 15.30 9.64 -3.24
CA ASN A 193 16.31 9.09 -4.14
C ASN A 193 16.21 7.58 -4.14
N CYS A 194 16.09 6.99 -5.31
CA CYS A 194 15.78 5.58 -5.48
C CYS A 194 16.87 4.85 -6.27
N THR A 195 17.15 3.61 -5.87
CA THR A 195 18.00 2.67 -6.62
C THR A 195 17.26 1.34 -6.72
N ALA A 196 16.94 0.93 -7.94
CA ALA A 196 16.32 -0.36 -8.20
C ALA A 196 17.39 -1.45 -8.31
N ASP A 197 17.10 -2.61 -7.73
CA ASP A 197 17.88 -3.82 -7.91
C ASP A 197 16.96 -4.91 -8.46
N ASP A 198 16.98 -5.06 -9.78
CA ASP A 198 16.17 -6.06 -10.49
C ASP A 198 16.56 -7.50 -10.15
N LYS A 199 17.78 -7.73 -9.68
CA LYS A 199 18.27 -9.07 -9.31
C LYS A 199 17.67 -9.48 -7.98
N ASN A 200 17.74 -8.60 -6.98
CA ASN A 200 17.21 -8.86 -5.65
C ASN A 200 15.73 -8.48 -5.49
N LYS A 201 15.13 -7.89 -6.52
CA LYS A 201 13.73 -7.42 -6.53
C LYS A 201 13.47 -6.42 -5.40
N THR A 202 14.41 -5.49 -5.22
CA THR A 202 14.33 -4.46 -4.19
C THR A 202 14.40 -3.06 -4.75
N LEU A 203 13.82 -2.12 -4.02
CA LEU A 203 13.96 -0.69 -4.25
C LEU A 203 14.54 -0.05 -2.99
N ALA A 204 15.77 0.44 -3.08
CA ALA A 204 16.39 1.23 -2.03
C ALA A 204 15.92 2.69 -2.16
N VAL A 205 15.41 3.28 -1.08
CA VAL A 205 14.84 4.63 -1.07
C VAL A 205 15.46 5.44 0.05
N THR A 206 15.99 6.62 -0.28
CA THR A 206 16.49 7.60 0.70
C THR A 206 15.64 8.86 0.62
N MET A 207 14.84 9.10 1.66
CA MET A 207 14.03 10.30 1.84
C MET A 207 14.87 11.45 2.39
N ARG A 208 14.70 12.65 1.83
CA ARG A 208 15.38 13.88 2.25
C ARG A 208 14.44 15.06 2.35
N ASN A 209 14.68 15.97 3.30
CA ASN A 209 13.98 17.26 3.39
C ASN A 209 14.76 18.39 2.67
N PRO A 210 14.21 19.61 2.57
CA PRO A 210 14.89 20.73 1.92
C PRO A 210 16.18 21.19 2.61
N SER A 211 16.35 20.90 3.90
CA SER A 211 17.56 21.18 4.66
C SER A 211 18.69 20.19 4.37
N GLY A 212 18.42 19.14 3.60
CA GLY A 212 19.38 18.08 3.27
C GLY A 212 19.45 16.97 4.32
N ASP A 213 18.62 17.01 5.37
CA ASP A 213 18.53 15.91 6.33
C ASP A 213 18.02 14.66 5.62
N SER A 214 18.58 13.51 6.01
CA SER A 214 18.18 12.21 5.49
C SER A 214 18.19 11.18 6.62
N PHE A 215 17.32 10.18 6.51
CA PHE A 215 17.31 9.02 7.41
C PHE A 215 17.94 7.81 6.73
N GLU A 216 18.03 6.69 7.46
CA GLU A 216 18.54 5.42 6.91
C GLU A 216 17.83 5.03 5.61
N THR A 217 18.59 4.45 4.68
CA THR A 217 18.05 3.96 3.42
C THR A 217 17.04 2.86 3.68
N ILE A 218 15.84 3.05 3.15
CA ILE A 218 14.71 2.13 3.25
C ILE A 218 14.86 1.09 2.15
N ILE A 219 14.84 -0.19 2.49
CA ILE A 219 14.81 -1.27 1.51
C ILE A 219 13.39 -1.79 1.39
N LEU A 220 12.79 -1.58 0.21
CA LEU A 220 11.47 -2.09 -0.13
C LEU A 220 11.60 -3.36 -0.96
N GLN A 221 10.73 -4.33 -0.71
CA GLN A 221 10.67 -5.60 -1.46
C GLN A 221 9.59 -5.53 -2.52
N LEU A 222 9.80 -6.15 -3.68
CA LEU A 222 8.77 -6.28 -4.72
C LEU A 222 7.74 -7.34 -4.32
N HIS A 223 6.45 -6.98 -4.40
CA HIS A 223 5.30 -7.84 -4.07
C HIS A 223 4.26 -7.96 -5.20
N SER A 224 4.55 -7.45 -6.40
CA SER A 224 3.68 -7.66 -7.57
C SER A 224 3.91 -9.03 -8.23
N TYR A 225 2.87 -9.53 -8.91
CA TYR A 225 2.91 -10.75 -9.74
C TYR A 225 3.36 -10.47 -11.17
#